data_AF-A0A2I1H657-F1
#
_entry.id   AF-A0A2I1H657-F1
#
_cell.length_a   1.000
_cell.length_b   1.000
_cell.length_c   1.000
_cell.angle_alpha   90.00
_cell.angle_beta   90.00
_cell.angle_gamma   90.00
#
_symmetry.space_group_name_H-M   'P 1'
#
loop_
_entity.id
_entity.type
_entity.pdbx_description
1 polymer ?
#
loop_
_entity_poly.entity_id
_entity_poly.type
_entity_poly.pdbx_seq_one_letter_code
_entity_poly.pdbx_strand_id
1 'polypeptide(L)'
;MAGSNEFTVYKIENESSHGNGSRTILVTLNVGGVLYTTTKGTLLKKTNFFEMPLNGNVFDTLDYDGNIFIDQNGELFKYVLEFL
;
A
#
# COMPACT_ATOMS: atom_id res chain seq x y z
N MET A 1 9.76 -21.44 11.85
CA MET A 1 10.43 -20.14 11.67
C MET A 1 9.52 -19.32 10.75
N ALA A 2 8.47 -18.72 11.31
CA ALA A 2 7.37 -18.16 10.54
C ALA A 2 7.33 -16.64 10.72
N GLY A 3 7.49 -15.91 9.61
CA GLY A 3 6.77 -14.69 9.27
C GLY A 3 6.82 -13.54 10.27
N SER A 4 7.99 -12.97 10.55
CA SER A 4 8.07 -11.62 11.11
C SER A 4 7.99 -10.59 9.98
N ASN A 5 6.79 -10.28 9.44
CA ASN A 5 6.54 -9.13 8.53
C ASN A 5 5.03 -8.95 8.27
N GLU A 6 4.29 -8.35 9.21
CA GLU A 6 2.87 -7.95 9.01
C GLU A 6 2.80 -6.44 8.69
N PHE A 7 3.45 -5.98 7.61
CA PHE A 7 3.83 -4.54 7.47
C PHE A 7 4.47 -4.03 8.79
N THR A 8 5.20 -4.93 9.46
CA THR A 8 5.46 -5.19 10.90
C THR A 8 4.39 -4.84 11.93
N VAL A 9 3.72 -3.72 11.80
CA VAL A 9 2.52 -3.28 12.49
C VAL A 9 2.03 -2.22 11.52
N TYR A 10 0.80 -2.19 10.99
CA TYR A 10 0.33 -1.00 10.24
C TYR A 10 0.61 0.23 11.13
N LYS A 11 1.69 0.97 10.79
CA LYS A 11 2.77 1.42 11.71
C LYS A 11 2.33 1.77 13.15
N ILE A 12 2.23 0.78 14.06
CA ILE A 12 1.84 0.95 15.48
C ILE A 12 0.74 2.00 15.62
N GLU A 13 -0.51 1.61 15.31
CA GLU A 13 -1.66 2.49 15.46
C GLU A 13 -1.75 3.63 14.41
N ASN A 14 -2.87 3.70 13.69
CA ASN A 14 -3.50 5.01 13.56
C ASN A 14 -4.14 5.25 14.95
N GLU A 15 -3.38 5.88 15.84
CA GLU A 15 -3.54 6.03 17.30
C GLU A 15 -4.99 6.35 17.74
N SER A 16 -5.61 5.44 18.51
CA SER A 16 -6.86 5.56 19.30
C SER A 16 -8.04 6.37 18.67
N SER A 17 -9.18 5.79 18.28
CA SER A 17 -10.31 5.47 19.19
C SER A 17 -11.57 5.12 18.38
N HIS A 18 -12.36 4.16 18.89
CA HIS A 18 -13.82 3.99 18.78
C HIS A 18 -14.55 4.08 17.41
N GLY A 19 -15.13 2.95 16.99
CA GLY A 19 -16.29 2.95 16.09
C GLY A 19 -16.35 1.76 15.15
N ASN A 20 -17.47 1.04 15.16
CA ASN A 20 -17.78 -0.13 14.34
C ASN A 20 -18.05 0.29 12.88
N GLY A 21 -16.99 0.64 12.14
CA GLY A 21 -17.01 0.98 10.71
C GLY A 21 -15.76 0.47 10.00
N SER A 22 -15.91 0.01 8.76
CA SER A 22 -14.81 -0.51 7.93
C SER A 22 -13.61 0.46 7.93
N ARG A 23 -12.50 0.07 8.59
CA ARG A 23 -11.31 0.89 8.73
C ARG A 23 -10.66 1.10 7.35
N THR A 24 -10.68 2.33 6.85
CA THR A 24 -9.92 2.69 5.65
C THR A 24 -8.43 2.67 5.96
N ILE A 25 -7.72 1.69 5.41
CA ILE A 25 -6.26 1.57 5.56
C ILE A 25 -5.59 2.43 4.48
N LEU A 26 -4.80 3.42 4.88
CA LEU A 26 -3.97 4.21 3.97
C LEU A 26 -2.68 3.48 3.63
N VAL A 27 -2.21 3.66 2.40
CA VAL A 27 -0.98 3.08 1.86
C VAL A 27 -0.28 4.14 1.01
N THR A 28 1.04 4.26 1.16
CA THR A 28 1.87 5.11 0.31
C THR A 28 2.70 4.24 -0.64
N LEU A 29 2.63 4.58 -1.93
CA LEU A 29 3.39 3.99 -3.01
C LEU A 29 4.44 4.99 -3.48
N ASN A 30 5.70 4.58 -3.57
CA ASN A 30 6.76 5.29 -4.25
C ASN A 30 6.93 4.71 -5.65
N VAL A 31 6.54 5.46 -6.69
CA VAL A 31 6.57 5.00 -8.09
C VAL A 31 7.63 5.79 -8.85
N GLY A 32 8.78 5.17 -9.10
CA GLY A 32 9.91 5.82 -9.77
C GLY A 32 10.36 7.13 -9.11
N GLY A 33 10.16 7.28 -7.80
CA GLY A 33 10.46 8.49 -7.03
C GLY A 33 9.25 9.42 -6.76
N VAL A 34 8.07 9.14 -7.33
CA VAL A 34 6.85 9.92 -7.09
C VAL A 34 5.98 9.24 -6.03
N LEU A 35 5.63 9.99 -4.98
CA LEU A 35 4.82 9.46 -3.88
C LEU A 35 3.32 9.61 -4.17
N TYR A 36 2.59 8.51 -4.03
CA TYR A 36 1.14 8.44 -4.10
C TYR A 36 0.58 7.85 -2.81
N THR A 37 -0.31 8.59 -2.14
CA THR A 37 -1.06 8.06 -1.00
C THR A 37 -2.49 7.72 -1.42
N THR A 38 -2.91 6.50 -1.12
CA THR A 38 -4.25 5.99 -1.45
C THR A 38 -4.73 5.04 -0.36
N THR A 39 -5.87 4.38 -0.58
CA THR A 39 -6.42 3.38 0.35
C THR A 39 -6.17 1.97 -0.16
N LYS A 40 -6.02 1.00 0.75
CA LYS A 40 -6.00 -0.44 0.42
C LYS A 40 -7.25 -0.83 -0.38
N GLY A 41 -8.41 -0.26 -0.06
CA GLY A 41 -9.66 -0.49 -0.80
C GLY A 41 -9.59 -0.05 -2.25
N THR A 42 -8.98 1.11 -2.54
CA THR A 42 -8.76 1.60 -3.91
C THR A 42 -7.88 0.65 -4.70
N LEU A 43 -6.76 0.21 -4.13
CA LEU A 43 -5.83 -0.70 -4.80
C LEU A 43 -6.44 -2.08 -5.13
N LEU A 44 -7.39 -2.54 -4.32
CA LEU A 44 -8.07 -3.83 -4.48
C LEU A 44 -9.38 -3.74 -5.28
N LYS A 45 -9.79 -2.55 -5.74
CA LYS A 45 -11.14 -2.31 -6.25
C LYS A 45 -11.43 -2.94 -7.61
N LYS A 46 -10.43 -2.96 -8.51
CA LYS A 46 -10.63 -3.34 -9.91
C LYS A 46 -9.67 -4.39 -10.44
N THR A 47 -8.60 -4.70 -9.72
CA THR A 47 -7.56 -5.58 -10.24
C THR A 47 -6.79 -6.29 -9.13
N ASN A 48 -6.53 -7.56 -9.39
CA ASN A 48 -5.76 -8.45 -8.52
C ASN A 48 -4.24 -8.14 -8.54
N PHE A 49 -3.82 -7.15 -9.34
CA PHE A 49 -2.41 -6.75 -9.46
C PHE A 49 -1.82 -6.33 -8.11
N PHE A 50 -2.63 -5.74 -7.24
CA PHE A 50 -2.26 -5.40 -5.88
C PHE A 50 -2.73 -6.44 -4.85
N GLU A 51 -3.57 -7.40 -5.21
CA GLU A 51 -4.10 -8.40 -4.27
C GLU A 51 -3.01 -9.32 -3.72
N MET A 52 -2.15 -9.86 -4.58
CA MET A 52 -1.12 -10.82 -4.16
C MET A 52 0.00 -10.15 -3.32
N PRO A 53 0.53 -8.97 -3.71
CA PRO A 53 1.44 -8.21 -2.87
C PRO A 53 0.85 -7.74 -1.53
N LEU A 54 -0.44 -7.34 -1.50
CA LEU A 54 -1.08 -6.80 -0.29
C LEU A 54 -1.64 -7.86 0.68
N ASN A 55 -1.79 -9.11 0.25
CA ASN A 55 -2.38 -10.20 1.05
C ASN A 55 -1.37 -11.21 1.59
N GLY A 56 -0.06 -11.04 1.37
CA GLY A 56 0.91 -11.80 2.16
C GLY A 56 2.28 -12.08 1.57
N ASN A 57 2.63 -11.58 0.38
CA ASN A 57 3.99 -11.75 -0.12
C ASN A 57 4.33 -10.78 -1.26
N VAL A 58 5.43 -10.05 -1.09
CA VAL A 58 6.20 -9.34 -2.13
C VAL A 58 5.64 -7.99 -2.59
N PHE A 59 5.74 -6.99 -1.71
CA PHE A 59 6.51 -5.82 -2.13
C PHE A 59 7.87 -5.92 -1.45
N ASP A 60 8.75 -6.76 -2.01
CA ASP A 60 10.12 -6.93 -1.49
C ASP A 60 10.98 -5.67 -1.72
N THR A 61 10.43 -4.70 -2.46
CA THR A 61 11.04 -3.41 -2.74
C THR A 61 10.31 -2.35 -1.92
N LEU A 62 10.90 -1.98 -0.80
CA LEU A 62 10.55 -0.76 -0.08
C LEU A 62 11.60 0.32 -0.40
N ASP A 63 11.19 1.57 -0.38
CA ASP A 63 12.13 2.68 -0.38
C ASP A 63 12.78 2.88 1.02
N TYR A 64 13.67 3.87 1.12
CA TYR A 64 14.36 4.20 2.38
C TYR A 64 13.40 4.62 3.51
N ASP A 65 12.18 5.06 3.19
CA ASP A 65 11.16 5.52 4.14
C ASP A 65 10.16 4.41 4.50
N GLY A 66 10.29 3.22 3.90
CA GLY A 66 9.43 2.07 4.10
C GLY A 66 8.13 2.11 3.28
N ASN A 67 8.05 2.96 2.24
CA ASN A 67 6.95 2.94 1.29
C ASN A 67 7.14 1.82 0.26
N ILE A 68 6.02 1.30 -0.26
CA ILE A 68 6.05 0.30 -1.34
C ILE A 68 6.67 0.94 -2.58
N PHE A 69 7.80 0.40 -3.03
CA PHE A 69 8.50 0.91 -4.21
C PHE A 69 8.07 0.17 -5.49
N ILE A 70 7.78 0.95 -6.53
CA ILE A 70 7.40 0.49 -7.86
C ILE A 70 8.38 1.10 -8.86
N ASP A 71 9.14 0.25 -9.53
CA ASP A 71 10.11 0.66 -10.57
C ASP A 71 9.39 0.94 -11.90
N GLN A 72 8.60 2.02 -11.94
CA GLN A 72 7.82 2.47 -13.08
C GLN A 72 7.80 3.99 -13.18
N ASN A 73 7.28 4.53 -14.30
CA ASN A 73 7.11 5.97 -14.45
C ASN A 73 6.03 6.51 -13.51
N GLY A 74 6.46 7.28 -12.50
CA GLY A 74 5.58 7.89 -11.51
C GLY A 74 4.53 8.81 -12.13
N GLU A 75 4.88 9.69 -13.05
CA GLU A 75 3.93 10.68 -13.62
C GLU A 75 2.76 10.03 -14.38
N LEU A 76 3.02 8.92 -15.06
CA LEU A 76 1.98 8.16 -15.76
C LEU A 76 1.12 7.34 -14.79
N PHE A 77 1.66 6.98 -13.63
CA PHE A 77 0.96 6.15 -12.66
C PHE A 77 -0.30 6.81 -12.08
N LYS A 78 -0.39 8.15 -12.06
CA LYS A 78 -1.62 8.85 -11.64
C LYS A 78 -2.86 8.38 -12.40
N TYR A 79 -2.73 8.10 -13.70
CA TYR A 79 -3.85 7.63 -14.52
C TYR A 79 -4.23 6.19 -14.20
N VAL A 80 -3.25 5.36 -13.81
CA VAL A 80 -3.51 4.02 -13.29
C VAL A 80 -4.27 4.14 -11.98
N LEU A 81 -3.83 5.01 -11.07
CA LEU A 81 -4.48 5.22 -9.79
C LEU A 81 -5.91 5.76 -9.92
N GLU A 82 -6.15 6.70 -10.84
CA GLU A 82 -7.49 7.21 -11.16
C GLU A 82 -8.40 6.15 -11.79
N PHE A 83 -7.82 5.18 -12.50
CA PHE A 83 -8.58 4.10 -13.12
C PHE A 83 -9.11 3.09 -12.10
N LEU A 84 -8.43 2.87 -10.97
CA LEU A 84 -8.78 1.90 -9.92
C LEU A 84 -10.07 2.31 -9.15
#